data_AF-A0AB35MVR0-F1
#
_entry.id   AF-A0AB35MVR0-F1
#
_cell.length_a   1.000
_cell.length_b   1.000
_cell.length_c   1.000
_cell.angle_alpha   90.00
_cell.angle_beta   90.00
_cell.angle_gamma   90.00
#
_symmetry.space_group_name_H-M   'P 1'
#
loop_
_entity.id
_entity.type
_entity.pdbx_description
1 polymer ?
#
loop_
_entity_poly.entity_id
_entity_poly.type
_entity_poly.pdbx_seq_one_letter_code
_entity_poly.pdbx_strand_id
1 'polypeptide(L)'
;MGIQENVRQEYKKCCEDEVDWLSVEQLHESTLQISNQCFEYKKLCVGVIGVLVAALLKLGDSGPASLTVIAAVCAIISVGFWLCDSTAYYYQKSNRHHMNELIRRIKDRNTISSDSSEKRNTNSWRKAFFNRSMSLYFYNLVICGVAALYDNAHWFEYTY
;
A
#
# COMPACT_ATOMS: atom_id res chain seq x y z
N MET A 1 24.43 -46.50 -22.90
CA MET A 1 23.76 -45.18 -22.84
C MET A 1 24.24 -44.51 -21.57
N GLY A 2 25.20 -43.60 -21.67
CA GLY A 2 25.76 -42.90 -20.51
C GLY A 2 24.82 -41.78 -20.07
N ILE A 3 24.39 -41.83 -18.82
CA ILE A 3 23.68 -40.72 -18.17
C ILE A 3 24.73 -39.63 -17.97
N GLN A 4 24.65 -38.53 -18.73
CA GLN A 4 25.44 -37.34 -18.41
C GLN A 4 24.90 -36.80 -17.09
N GLU A 5 25.64 -37.05 -16.02
CA GLU A 5 25.53 -36.34 -14.76
C GLU A 5 25.71 -34.85 -15.08
N ASN A 6 24.62 -34.09 -14.98
CA ASN A 6 24.67 -32.64 -15.05
C ASN A 6 25.40 -32.18 -13.78
N VAL A 7 26.73 -32.08 -13.87
CA VAL A 7 27.58 -31.51 -12.82
C VAL A 7 27.21 -30.03 -12.73
N ARG A 8 26.14 -29.74 -11.98
CA ARG A 8 25.84 -28.40 -11.51
C ARG A 8 27.04 -28.01 -10.67
N GLN A 9 27.86 -27.09 -11.18
CA GLN A 9 28.94 -26.52 -10.39
C GLN A 9 28.34 -26.03 -9.07
N GLU A 10 28.90 -26.53 -7.97
CA GLU A 10 28.46 -26.17 -6.64
C GLU A 10 28.66 -24.66 -6.46
N TYR A 11 27.60 -23.97 -6.09
CA TYR A 11 27.64 -22.53 -5.87
C TYR A 11 28.63 -22.22 -4.74
N LYS A 12 29.76 -21.61 -5.10
CA LYS A 12 30.74 -21.15 -4.11
C LYS A 12 30.48 -19.68 -3.82
N LYS A 13 29.78 -19.42 -2.73
CA LYS A 13 29.42 -18.08 -2.24
C LYS A 13 30.67 -17.21 -2.16
N CYS A 14 30.74 -16.14 -2.96
CA CYS A 14 31.82 -15.16 -2.88
C CYS A 14 31.52 -14.14 -1.78
N CYS A 15 32.55 -13.48 -1.23
CA CYS A 15 32.39 -12.40 -0.24
C CYS A 15 31.44 -11.29 -0.75
N GLU A 16 31.53 -10.96 -2.05
CA GLU A 16 30.62 -9.99 -2.67
C GLU A 16 29.16 -10.46 -2.69
N ASP A 17 28.92 -11.76 -2.88
CA ASP A 17 27.57 -12.32 -2.83
C ASP A 17 27.01 -12.28 -1.40
N GLU A 18 27.84 -12.48 -0.38
CA GLU A 18 27.41 -12.36 1.02
C GLU A 18 26.95 -10.94 1.35
N VAL A 19 27.67 -9.93 0.88
CA VAL A 19 27.29 -8.51 1.06
C VAL A 19 25.98 -8.19 0.32
N ASP A 20 25.82 -8.69 -0.91
CA ASP A 20 24.57 -8.50 -1.66
C ASP A 20 23.39 -9.21 -1.00
N TRP A 21 23.58 -10.44 -0.50
CA TRP A 21 22.55 -11.19 0.24
C TRP A 21 22.14 -10.49 1.53
N LEU A 22 23.10 -9.96 2.28
CA LEU A 22 22.80 -9.16 3.48
C LEU A 22 21.98 -7.92 3.13
N SER A 23 22.31 -7.25 2.03
CA SER A 23 21.57 -6.09 1.55
C SER A 23 20.14 -6.46 1.12
N VAL A 24 19.97 -7.59 0.42
CA VAL A 24 18.65 -8.13 0.06
C VAL A 24 17.80 -8.38 1.30
N GLU A 25 18.37 -8.99 2.34
CA GLU A 25 17.66 -9.27 3.60
C GLU A 25 17.20 -7.98 4.28
N GLN A 26 18.09 -6.98 4.40
CA GLN A 26 17.76 -5.67 4.97
C GLN A 26 16.64 -4.97 4.18
N LEU A 27 16.67 -5.04 2.85
CA LEU A 27 15.63 -4.47 2.00
C LEU A 27 14.30 -5.23 2.15
N HIS A 28 14.34 -6.55 2.34
CA HIS A 28 13.15 -7.37 2.59
C HIS A 28 12.49 -6.99 3.91
N GLU A 29 13.27 -6.94 5.00
CA GLU A 29 12.81 -6.53 6.33
C GLU A 29 12.25 -5.11 6.32
N SER A 30 12.93 -4.17 5.65
CA SER A 30 12.40 -2.81 5.46
C SER A 30 11.06 -2.81 4.72
N THR A 31 10.93 -3.64 3.67
CA THR A 31 9.69 -3.75 2.90
C THR A 31 8.54 -4.32 3.76
N LEU A 32 8.83 -5.34 4.59
CA LEU A 32 7.90 -5.91 5.55
C LEU A 32 7.45 -4.88 6.58
N GLN A 33 8.39 -4.13 7.14
CA GLN A 33 8.10 -3.07 8.10
C GLN A 33 7.20 -2.00 7.51
N ILE A 34 7.46 -1.53 6.28
CA ILE A 34 6.61 -0.55 5.61
C ILE A 34 5.21 -1.13 5.35
N SER A 35 5.10 -2.41 5.01
CA SER A 35 3.79 -3.08 4.86
C SER A 35 3.02 -3.12 6.18
N ASN A 36 3.72 -3.34 7.30
CA ASN A 36 3.10 -3.28 8.62
C ASN A 36 2.62 -1.87 8.97
N GLN A 37 3.45 -0.84 8.70
CA GLN A 37 3.06 0.56 8.89
C GLN A 37 1.81 0.94 8.07
N CYS A 38 1.71 0.47 6.82
CA CYS A 38 0.52 0.63 5.97
C CYS A 38 -0.75 0.03 6.60
N PHE A 39 -0.62 -1.09 7.32
CA PHE A 39 -1.74 -1.70 8.04
C PHE A 39 -2.11 -0.91 9.29
N GLU A 40 -1.12 -0.45 10.06
CA GLU A 40 -1.33 0.43 11.22
C GLU A 40 -2.04 1.73 10.82
N TYR A 41 -1.65 2.37 9.71
CA TYR A 41 -2.32 3.57 9.20
C TYR A 41 -3.80 3.34 8.89
N LYS A 42 -4.16 2.18 8.34
CA LYS A 42 -5.58 1.84 8.08
C LYS A 42 -6.36 1.68 9.38
N LYS A 43 -5.78 0.99 10.37
CA LYS A 43 -6.41 0.84 11.69
C LYS A 43 -6.62 2.20 12.37
N LEU A 44 -5.60 3.05 12.34
CA LEU A 44 -5.69 4.40 12.89
C LEU A 44 -6.74 5.24 12.16
N CYS A 45 -6.82 5.17 10.84
CA CYS A 45 -7.83 5.88 10.06
C CYS A 45 -9.25 5.50 10.49
N VAL A 46 -9.56 4.21 10.57
CA VAL A 46 -10.88 3.71 11.02
C VAL A 46 -11.16 4.11 12.46
N GLY A 47 -10.16 4.02 13.35
CA GLY A 47 -10.30 4.43 14.74
C GLY A 47 -10.60 5.92 14.91
N VAL A 48 -9.85 6.78 14.22
CA VAL A 48 -10.03 8.23 14.25
C VAL A 48 -11.41 8.62 13.70
N ILE A 49 -11.82 8.02 12.58
CA ILE A 49 -13.14 8.27 11.99
C ILE A 49 -14.24 7.82 12.95
N GLY A 50 -14.13 6.65 13.57
CA GLY A 50 -15.12 6.16 14.53
C GLY A 50 -15.30 7.09 15.73
N VAL A 51 -14.19 7.57 16.32
CA VAL A 51 -14.22 8.52 17.44
C VAL A 51 -14.83 9.86 17.01
N LEU A 52 -14.44 10.38 15.85
CA LEU A 52 -14.95 11.67 15.37
C LEU A 52 -16.42 11.62 15.02
N VAL A 53 -16.89 10.56 14.36
CA VAL A 53 -18.33 10.38 14.07
C VAL A 53 -19.11 10.32 15.37
N ALA A 54 -18.67 9.52 16.35
CA ALA A 54 -19.34 9.44 17.65
C ALA A 54 -19.36 10.80 18.39
N ALA A 55 -18.26 11.54 18.32
CA ALA A 55 -18.16 12.87 18.92
C ALA A 55 -19.09 13.89 18.23
N LEU A 56 -19.11 13.94 16.90
CA LEU A 56 -19.94 14.87 16.12
C LEU A 56 -21.43 14.57 16.18
N LEU A 57 -21.80 13.30 16.39
CA LEU A 57 -23.19 12.92 16.67
C LEU A 57 -23.65 13.36 18.07
N LYS A 58 -22.72 13.52 19.03
CA LYS A 58 -23.00 13.87 20.43
C LYS A 58 -22.81 15.37 20.73
N LEU A 59 -21.95 16.05 19.99
CA LEU A 59 -21.66 17.48 20.12
C LEU A 59 -22.70 18.29 19.34
N GLY A 60 -23.73 18.75 20.05
CA GLY A 60 -24.63 19.76 19.57
C GLY A 60 -25.66 20.15 20.62
N ASP A 61 -25.55 21.38 21.14
CA ASP A 61 -26.59 22.01 21.98
C ASP A 61 -27.91 22.22 21.20
N SER A 62 -27.91 21.97 19.88
CA SER A 62 -29.03 22.15 18.95
C SER A 62 -29.39 20.90 18.13
N GLY A 63 -28.80 19.73 18.47
CA GLY A 63 -28.96 18.47 17.71
C GLY A 63 -27.69 18.03 16.95
N PRO A 64 -27.71 16.84 16.32
CA PRO A 64 -26.55 16.29 15.63
C PRO A 64 -26.10 17.18 14.45
N ALA A 65 -24.78 17.25 14.22
CA ALA A 65 -24.24 17.92 13.04
C ALA A 65 -24.80 17.28 11.75
N SER A 66 -24.98 18.09 10.70
CA SER A 66 -25.50 17.57 9.42
C SER A 66 -24.61 16.45 8.88
N LEU A 67 -25.25 15.43 8.29
CA LEU A 67 -24.53 14.27 7.76
C LEU A 67 -23.52 14.69 6.69
N THR A 68 -23.79 15.77 5.95
CA THR A 68 -22.86 16.37 4.99
C THR A 68 -21.55 16.84 5.66
N VAL A 69 -21.63 17.51 6.82
CA VAL A 69 -20.42 17.98 7.54
C VAL A 69 -19.61 16.81 8.08
N ILE A 70 -20.29 15.82 8.68
CA ILE A 70 -19.63 14.60 9.18
C ILE A 70 -18.94 13.86 8.03
N ALA A 71 -19.64 13.67 6.90
CA ALA A 71 -19.10 13.03 5.71
C ALA A 71 -17.90 13.79 5.13
N ALA A 72 -17.95 15.12 5.06
CA ALA A 72 -16.85 15.95 4.57
C ALA A 72 -15.58 15.79 5.43
N VAL A 73 -15.72 15.83 6.77
CA VAL A 73 -14.59 15.63 7.69
C VAL A 73 -14.00 14.23 7.52
N CYS A 74 -14.84 13.19 7.46
CA CYS A 74 -14.40 11.81 7.26
C CYS A 74 -13.70 11.61 5.90
N ALA A 75 -14.17 12.28 4.85
CA ALA A 75 -13.55 12.23 3.52
C ALA A 75 -12.17 12.88 3.52
N ILE A 76 -12.01 14.06 4.14
CA ILE A 76 -10.71 14.74 4.25
C ILE A 76 -9.68 13.86 4.97
N ILE A 77 -10.07 13.27 6.10
CA ILE A 77 -9.20 12.36 6.86
C ILE A 77 -8.82 11.14 6.02
N SER A 78 -9.78 10.54 5.33
CA SER A 78 -9.55 9.38 4.46
C SER A 78 -8.56 9.69 3.34
N VAL A 79 -8.65 10.87 2.72
CA VAL A 79 -7.71 11.32 1.69
C VAL A 79 -6.31 11.53 2.28
N GLY A 80 -6.20 12.14 3.47
CA GLY A 80 -4.92 12.32 4.15
C GLY A 80 -4.21 10.99 4.42
N PHE A 81 -4.92 10.03 5.01
CA PHE A 81 -4.37 8.69 5.25
C PHE A 81 -4.05 7.94 3.95
N TRP A 82 -4.86 8.10 2.91
CA TRP A 82 -4.59 7.52 1.59
C TRP A 82 -3.29 8.05 0.98
N LEU A 83 -2.98 9.34 1.11
CA LEU A 83 -1.71 9.90 0.66
C LEU A 83 -0.52 9.33 1.43
N CYS A 84 -0.64 9.18 2.76
CA CYS A 84 0.38 8.56 3.59
C CYS A 84 0.63 7.09 3.18
N ASP A 85 -0.44 6.31 3.03
CA ASP A 85 -0.35 4.90 2.63
C ASP A 85 0.22 4.75 1.21
N SER A 86 -0.16 5.64 0.29
CA SER A 86 0.37 5.67 -1.08
C SER A 86 1.87 5.95 -1.11
N THR A 87 2.33 6.90 -0.30
CA THR A 87 3.76 7.22 -0.16
C THR A 87 4.53 6.02 0.39
N ALA A 88 4.02 5.36 1.43
CA ALA A 88 4.63 4.16 1.99
C ALA A 88 4.69 3.02 0.95
N TYR A 89 3.62 2.79 0.18
CA TYR A 89 3.62 1.78 -0.88
C TYR A 89 4.62 2.10 -2.01
N TYR A 90 4.81 3.37 -2.35
CA TYR A 90 5.84 3.76 -3.30
C TYR A 90 7.24 3.31 -2.84
N TYR A 91 7.59 3.54 -1.56
CA TYR A 91 8.85 3.09 -1.01
C TYR A 91 8.98 1.56 -0.97
N GLN A 92 7.91 0.81 -0.65
CA GLN A 92 7.92 -0.65 -0.76
C GLN A 92 8.29 -1.11 -2.18
N LYS A 93 7.72 -0.46 -3.19
CA LYS A 93 7.97 -0.81 -4.59
C LYS A 93 9.41 -0.46 -4.99
N SER A 94 9.93 0.68 -4.53
CA SER A 94 11.32 1.06 -4.73
C SER A 94 12.28 0.05 -4.10
N ASN A 95 12.02 -0.38 -2.87
CA ASN A 95 12.84 -1.40 -2.19
C ASN A 95 12.83 -2.73 -2.93
N ARG A 96 11.66 -3.20 -3.39
CA ARG A 96 11.57 -4.41 -4.21
C ARG A 96 12.35 -4.29 -5.51
N HIS A 97 12.41 -3.10 -6.10
CA HIS A 97 13.20 -2.87 -7.31
C HIS A 97 14.70 -3.04 -7.05
N HIS A 98 15.23 -2.38 -6.02
CA HIS A 98 16.64 -2.51 -5.62
C HIS A 98 17.00 -3.95 -5.22
N MET A 99 16.09 -4.63 -4.51
CA MET A 99 16.25 -6.04 -4.14
C MET A 99 16.39 -6.93 -5.39
N ASN A 100 15.54 -6.73 -6.39
CA ASN A 100 15.61 -7.48 -7.65
C ASN A 100 16.89 -7.18 -8.43
N GLU A 101 17.41 -5.94 -8.40
CA GLU A 101 18.69 -5.61 -9.02
C GLU A 101 19.88 -6.32 -8.35
N LEU A 102 19.89 -6.41 -7.02
CA LEU A 102 20.90 -7.17 -6.27
C LEU A 102 20.84 -8.67 -6.61
N ILE A 103 19.64 -9.26 -6.59
CA ILE A 103 19.44 -10.66 -6.98
C ILE A 103 19.91 -10.91 -8.42
N ARG A 104 19.64 -9.98 -9.34
CA ARG A 104 20.12 -10.08 -10.73
C ARG A 104 21.64 -10.05 -10.81
N ARG A 105 22.31 -9.17 -10.05
CA ARG A 105 23.79 -9.12 -9.98
C ARG A 105 24.39 -10.43 -9.49
N ILE A 106 23.82 -11.05 -8.46
CA ILE A 106 24.25 -12.36 -7.98
C ILE A 106 24.06 -13.43 -9.07
N LYS A 107 22.91 -13.41 -9.75
CA LYS A 107 22.60 -14.34 -10.85
C LYS A 107 23.58 -14.21 -12.02
N ASP A 108 23.89 -12.97 -12.42
CA ASP A 108 24.81 -12.65 -13.51
C ASP A 108 26.23 -13.14 -13.19
N ARG A 109 26.71 -12.93 -11.94
CA ARG A 109 28.03 -13.42 -11.48
C ARG A 109 28.15 -14.94 -11.48
N ASN A 110 27.04 -15.64 -11.24
CA ASN A 110 27.02 -17.09 -11.11
C ASN A 110 26.60 -17.81 -12.40
N THR A 111 26.52 -17.09 -13.53
CA THR A 111 26.26 -17.62 -14.88
C THR A 111 25.02 -18.51 -14.96
N ILE A 112 24.02 -18.28 -14.09
CA ILE A 112 22.75 -19.00 -14.14
C ILE A 112 21.99 -18.45 -15.35
N SER A 113 22.00 -19.21 -16.46
CA SER A 113 21.33 -18.85 -17.71
C SER A 113 19.87 -18.48 -17.43
N SER A 114 19.61 -17.19 -17.52
CA SER A 114 18.35 -16.59 -17.12
C SER A 114 17.29 -16.73 -18.21
N ASP A 115 16.75 -17.93 -18.40
CA ASP A 115 15.54 -18.09 -19.25
C ASP A 115 14.29 -17.49 -18.59
N SER A 116 14.33 -17.27 -17.27
CA SER A 116 13.34 -16.49 -16.54
C SER A 116 13.67 -14.99 -16.62
N SER A 117 13.42 -14.41 -17.79
CA SER A 117 13.24 -12.97 -17.94
C SER A 117 12.07 -12.53 -17.06
N GLU A 118 12.32 -12.23 -15.79
CA GLU A 118 11.36 -11.51 -14.95
C GLU A 118 11.06 -10.20 -15.67
N LYS A 119 9.90 -10.16 -16.33
CA LYS A 119 9.42 -9.03 -17.09
C LYS A 119 9.59 -7.79 -16.23
N ARG A 120 10.47 -6.89 -16.69
CA ARG A 120 10.70 -5.55 -16.12
C ARG A 120 9.35 -4.84 -16.03
N ASN A 121 8.66 -5.01 -14.91
CA ASN A 121 7.34 -4.45 -14.71
C ASN A 121 7.58 -2.96 -14.46
N THR A 122 7.49 -2.20 -15.55
CA THR A 122 7.77 -0.78 -15.61
C THR A 122 7.12 -0.08 -14.42
N ASN A 123 7.92 0.76 -13.76
CA ASN A 123 7.58 1.37 -12.49
C ASN A 123 6.52 2.47 -12.71
N SER A 124 5.28 2.07 -12.97
CA SER A 124 4.20 3.05 -13.12
C SER A 124 3.74 3.50 -11.73
N TRP A 125 4.05 4.75 -11.39
CA TRP A 125 3.54 5.46 -10.22
C TRP A 125 2.02 5.38 -10.11
N ARG A 126 1.31 5.36 -11.24
CA ARG A 126 -0.15 5.21 -11.30
C ARG A 126 -0.65 3.88 -10.71
N LYS A 127 0.12 2.80 -10.86
CA LYS A 127 -0.22 1.49 -10.24
C LYS A 127 0.00 1.48 -8.73
N ALA A 128 0.85 2.37 -8.21
CA ALA A 128 1.04 2.52 -6.76
C ALA A 128 -0.15 3.23 -6.11
N PHE A 129 -0.67 4.27 -6.78
CA PHE A 129 -1.85 5.01 -6.33
C PHE A 129 -3.14 4.19 -6.37
N PHE A 130 -3.33 3.33 -7.38
CA PHE A 130 -4.49 2.44 -7.51
C PHE A 130 -4.16 1.00 -7.09
N ASN A 131 -3.38 0.84 -6.02
CA ASN A 131 -3.10 -0.49 -5.50
C ASN A 131 -4.32 -1.07 -4.76
N ARG A 132 -4.45 -2.39 -4.77
CA ARG A 132 -5.54 -3.12 -4.09
C ARG A 132 -5.57 -2.89 -2.57
N SER A 133 -4.46 -2.50 -1.96
CA SER A 133 -4.42 -2.10 -0.54
C SER A 133 -5.15 -0.79 -0.27
N MET A 134 -5.40 0.05 -1.28
CA MET A 134 -6.07 1.34 -1.16
C MET A 134 -7.60 1.26 -1.19
N SER A 135 -8.16 0.08 -1.46
CA SER A 135 -9.61 -0.10 -1.63
C SER A 135 -10.42 0.36 -0.42
N LEU A 136 -9.86 0.27 0.80
CA LEU A 136 -10.54 0.73 2.02
C LEU A 136 -10.87 2.23 1.98
N TYR A 137 -9.93 3.07 1.53
CA TYR A 137 -10.14 4.52 1.44
C TYR A 137 -11.19 4.86 0.37
N PHE A 138 -11.18 4.14 -0.76
CA PHE A 138 -12.20 4.28 -1.79
C PHE A 138 -13.59 3.91 -1.28
N TYR A 139 -13.74 2.78 -0.56
CA TYR A 139 -15.01 2.42 0.06
C TYR A 139 -15.49 3.50 1.03
N ASN A 140 -14.59 4.03 1.84
CA ASN A 140 -14.95 5.08 2.80
C ASN A 140 -15.41 6.38 2.10
N LEU A 141 -14.73 6.78 1.03
CA LEU A 141 -15.12 7.93 0.22
C LEU A 141 -16.48 7.74 -0.47
N VAL A 142 -16.76 6.53 -0.96
CA VAL A 142 -18.07 6.21 -1.55
C VAL A 142 -19.17 6.31 -0.49
N ILE A 143 -18.96 5.76 0.71
CA ILE A 143 -19.92 5.86 1.82
C ILE A 143 -20.17 7.33 2.19
N CYS A 144 -19.11 8.13 2.31
CA CYS A 144 -19.22 9.57 2.59
C CYS A 144 -20.00 10.29 1.48
N GLY A 145 -19.74 9.97 0.21
CA GLY A 145 -20.46 10.54 -0.93
C GLY A 145 -21.95 10.22 -0.92
N VAL A 146 -22.32 8.97 -0.63
CA VAL A 146 -23.72 8.56 -0.50
C VAL A 146 -24.41 9.27 0.67
N ALA A 147 -23.73 9.38 1.83
CA ALA A 147 -24.27 10.08 3.00
C ALA A 147 -24.53 11.56 2.71
N ALA A 148 -23.61 12.24 2.01
CA ALA A 148 -23.78 13.63 1.61
C ALA A 148 -24.92 13.79 0.59
N LEU A 149 -25.03 12.91 -0.40
CA LEU A 149 -26.11 12.95 -1.39
C LEU A 149 -27.48 12.73 -0.74
N TYR A 150 -27.57 11.78 0.20
CA TYR A 150 -28.80 11.52 0.95
C TYR A 150 -29.25 12.74 1.75
N ASP A 151 -28.33 13.39 2.47
CA ASP A 151 -28.62 14.60 3.25
C ASP A 151 -29.11 15.75 2.36
N ASN A 152 -28.47 15.96 1.20
CA ASN A 152 -28.89 16.98 0.23
C ASN A 152 -30.24 16.67 -0.42
N ALA A 153 -30.52 15.40 -0.76
CA ALA A 153 -31.80 14.99 -1.34
C ALA A 153 -32.96 15.12 -0.33
N HIS A 154 -32.72 14.71 0.93
CA HIS A 154 -33.69 14.84 2.01
C HIS A 154 -33.99 16.31 2.34
N TRP A 155 -32.98 17.20 2.27
CA TRP A 155 -33.20 18.64 2.39
C TRP A 155 -34.04 19.19 1.22
N PHE A 156 -33.81 18.72 0.00
CA PHE A 156 -34.56 19.19 -1.18
C PHE A 156 -36.05 18.84 -1.10
N GLU A 157 -36.41 17.65 -0.61
CA GLU A 157 -37.81 17.23 -0.40
C GLU A 157 -38.54 18.02 0.69
N TYR A 158 -37.83 18.62 1.65
CA TYR A 158 -38.45 19.38 2.73
C TYR A 158 -38.65 20.87 2.42
N THR A 159 -38.03 21.38 1.35
CA THR A 159 -38.02 22.81 1.01
C THR A 159 -38.95 23.16 -0.16
N TYR A 160 -39.57 22.16 -0.80
CA TYR A 160 -40.56 22.29 -1.89
C TYR A 160 -41.82 21.49 -1.56
#